data_AF-A0A5M3YX77-F1
#
_entry.id   AF-A0A5M3YX77-F1
#
_cell.length_a   1.000
_cell.length_b   1.000
_cell.length_c   1.000
_cell.angle_alpha   90.00
_cell.angle_beta   90.00
_cell.angle_gamma   90.00
#
_symmetry.space_group_name_H-M   'P 1'
#
loop_
_entity.id
_entity.type
_entity.pdbx_description
1 polymer ?
#
loop_
_entity_poly.entity_id
_entity_poly.type
_entity_poly.pdbx_seq_one_letter_code
_entity_poly.pdbx_strand_id
1 'polypeptide(L)'
;MKSPTECCPKWTDPVDLSGFQDSEAGRFISEYALIPIQELESHAYRGWVIKQYPCFRKFTFLNFDLKESPVYDTVISQTQAGGLFLDLGCGLGQDIRRLVHDHAPADRLIGMDIIPEYVQLGYQLFNDDENKLQVQFLVQDFFADTPELNSIKQRITVMDSGYFHAPVGLG
;
A
#
# COMPACT_ATOMS: atom_id res chain seq x y z
N MET A 1 11.41 1.02 -40.64
CA MET A 1 11.02 0.00 -39.65
C MET A 1 11.92 0.20 -38.45
N LYS A 2 11.44 0.83 -37.37
CA LYS A 2 12.25 1.07 -36.15
C LYS A 2 12.21 -0.19 -35.27
N SER A 3 13.35 -0.58 -34.71
CA SER A 3 13.49 -1.75 -33.83
C SER A 3 12.63 -1.60 -32.57
N PRO A 4 11.94 -2.66 -32.09
CA PRO A 4 10.97 -2.56 -30.99
C PRO A 4 11.62 -2.63 -29.60
N THR A 5 12.72 -1.91 -29.35
CA THR A 5 13.45 -1.97 -28.07
C THR A 5 13.52 -0.64 -27.30
N GLU A 6 12.77 0.40 -27.69
CA GLU A 6 12.80 1.72 -27.03
C GLU A 6 11.50 2.10 -26.28
N CYS A 7 10.82 1.16 -25.61
CA CYS A 7 9.58 1.47 -24.86
C CYS A 7 9.62 1.18 -23.35
N CYS A 8 10.78 0.91 -22.76
CA CYS A 8 10.92 0.83 -21.29
C CYS A 8 11.83 1.96 -20.79
N PRO A 9 11.32 2.93 -20.01
CA PRO A 9 12.19 3.88 -19.35
C PRO A 9 13.10 3.12 -18.38
N LYS A 10 14.42 3.26 -18.55
CA LYS A 10 15.43 2.54 -17.78
C LYS A 10 15.37 2.97 -16.30
N TRP A 11 15.60 2.03 -15.38
CA TRP A 11 15.68 2.21 -13.91
C TRP A 11 16.99 2.91 -13.51
N THR A 12 17.36 4.01 -14.16
CA THR A 12 18.76 4.49 -14.16
C THR A 12 19.05 5.70 -13.28
N ASP A 13 18.08 6.14 -12.46
CA ASP A 13 18.32 7.25 -11.55
C ASP A 13 18.69 6.69 -10.17
N PRO A 14 19.88 7.03 -9.62
CA PRO A 14 20.22 6.67 -8.25
C PRO A 14 19.23 7.37 -7.31
N VAL A 15 18.63 6.60 -6.40
CA VAL A 15 17.76 7.15 -5.36
C VAL A 15 18.59 7.46 -4.14
N ASP A 16 18.44 8.68 -3.65
CA ASP A 16 19.06 9.10 -2.40
C ASP A 16 18.18 8.64 -1.23
N LEU A 17 18.58 7.54 -0.58
CA LEU A 17 18.01 7.08 0.68
C LEU A 17 18.78 7.62 1.90
N SER A 18 19.71 8.57 1.71
CA SER A 18 20.41 9.18 2.83
C SER A 18 19.42 9.94 3.71
N GLY A 19 19.39 9.60 5.00
CA GLY A 19 18.41 10.10 5.98
C GLY A 19 17.11 9.28 6.07
N PHE A 20 16.85 8.32 5.18
CA PHE A 20 15.68 7.44 5.32
C PHE A 20 15.73 6.63 6.62
N GLN A 21 16.89 6.05 6.97
CA GLN A 21 17.08 5.28 8.21
C GLN A 21 16.70 6.06 9.48
N ASP A 22 17.00 7.36 9.50
CA ASP A 22 16.76 8.22 10.65
C ASP A 22 15.31 8.78 10.69
N SER A 23 14.59 8.70 9.56
CA SER A 23 13.19 9.10 9.47
C SER A 23 12.27 8.17 10.28
N GLU A 24 11.07 8.64 10.60
CA GLU A 24 10.06 7.78 11.23
C GLU A 24 9.72 6.57 10.36
N ALA A 25 9.64 6.77 9.04
CA ALA A 25 9.35 5.70 8.11
C ALA A 25 10.45 4.63 8.08
N GLY A 26 11.72 5.04 8.06
CA GLY A 26 12.83 4.09 8.10
C GLY A 26 12.93 3.33 9.41
N ARG A 27 12.64 3.99 10.53
CA ARG A 27 12.53 3.33 11.84
C ARG A 27 11.41 2.30 11.85
N PHE A 28 10.22 2.65 11.38
CA PHE A 28 9.10 1.71 11.26
C PHE A 28 9.46 0.51 10.39
N ILE A 29 10.02 0.71 9.19
CA ILE A 29 10.41 -0.39 8.31
C ILE A 29 11.49 -1.26 8.98
N SER A 30 12.43 -0.65 9.70
CA SER A 30 13.47 -1.40 10.43
C SER A 30 12.89 -2.22 11.58
N GLU A 31 11.96 -1.66 12.36
CA GLU A 31 11.33 -2.30 13.52
C GLU A 31 10.29 -3.36 13.12
N TYR A 32 9.47 -3.07 12.12
CA TYR A 32 8.37 -3.92 11.67
C TYR A 32 8.86 -4.99 10.68
N ALA A 33 9.54 -4.57 9.62
CA ALA A 33 9.85 -5.45 8.50
C ALA A 33 11.18 -6.19 8.66
N LEU A 34 12.11 -5.65 9.46
CA LEU A 34 13.45 -6.20 9.69
C LEU A 34 14.27 -6.37 8.40
N ILE A 35 14.05 -5.53 7.38
CA ILE A 35 14.67 -5.67 6.07
C ILE A 35 15.85 -4.70 5.89
N PRO A 36 17.01 -5.15 5.38
CA PRO A 36 18.11 -4.27 4.98
C PRO A 36 17.70 -3.29 3.86
N ILE A 37 18.25 -2.07 3.88
CA ILE A 37 18.01 -1.05 2.85
C ILE A 37 18.28 -1.53 1.43
N GLN A 38 19.29 -2.39 1.24
CA GLN A 38 19.65 -2.92 -0.07
C GLN A 38 18.53 -3.76 -0.69
N GLU A 39 17.66 -4.36 0.13
CA GLU A 39 16.50 -5.09 -0.36
C GLU A 39 15.34 -4.15 -0.72
N LEU A 40 15.27 -2.93 -0.16
CA LEU A 40 14.25 -1.93 -0.51
C LEU A 40 14.37 -1.50 -1.98
N GLU A 41 15.58 -1.35 -2.51
CA GLU A 41 15.78 -1.02 -3.93
C GLU A 41 15.31 -2.15 -4.85
N SER A 42 15.66 -3.40 -4.51
CA SER A 42 15.20 -4.58 -5.22
C SER A 42 13.67 -4.67 -5.18
N HIS A 43 13.08 -4.37 -4.02
CA HIS A 43 11.65 -4.38 -3.81
C HIS A 43 10.94 -3.33 -4.67
N ALA A 44 11.46 -2.10 -4.67
CA ALA A 44 10.96 -1.01 -5.49
C ALA A 44 11.03 -1.36 -6.98
N TYR A 45 12.13 -1.94 -7.44
CA TYR A 45 12.27 -2.39 -8.83
C TYR A 45 11.25 -3.45 -9.20
N ARG A 46 10.99 -4.42 -8.32
CA ARG A 46 9.97 -5.46 -8.56
C ARG A 46 8.56 -4.87 -8.67
N GLY A 47 8.22 -3.89 -7.83
CA GLY A 47 6.97 -3.14 -7.92
C GLY A 47 6.84 -2.36 -9.24
N TRP A 48 7.93 -1.69 -9.65
CA TRP A 48 8.02 -0.96 -10.92
C TRP A 48 7.81 -1.85 -12.15
N VAL A 49 8.29 -3.09 -12.12
CA VAL A 49 8.13 -4.07 -13.21
C VAL A 49 6.67 -4.52 -13.36
N ILE A 50 5.91 -4.62 -12.26
CA ILE A 50 4.47 -4.94 -12.29
C ILE A 50 3.70 -3.81 -12.98
N LYS A 51 3.88 -2.58 -12.50
CA LYS A 51 3.34 -1.38 -13.12
C LYS A 51 4.27 -0.21 -12.84
N GLN A 52 4.47 0.61 -13.86
CA GLN A 52 5.41 1.74 -13.85
C GLN A 52 4.87 2.95 -13.06
N TYR A 53 4.39 2.70 -11.84
CA TYR A 53 3.92 3.76 -10.96
C TYR A 53 5.11 4.57 -10.41
N PRO A 54 5.05 5.91 -10.45
CA PRO A 54 6.12 6.76 -9.97
C PRO A 54 6.50 6.53 -8.51
N CYS A 55 5.58 6.00 -7.68
CA CYS A 55 5.83 5.73 -6.27
C CYS A 55 7.00 4.76 -6.05
N PHE A 56 7.19 3.78 -6.92
CA PHE A 56 8.32 2.84 -6.84
C PHE A 56 9.65 3.50 -7.19
N ARG A 57 9.66 4.43 -8.16
CA ARG A 57 10.88 5.21 -8.48
C ARG A 57 11.24 6.22 -7.39
N LYS A 58 10.23 6.82 -6.78
CA LYS A 58 10.40 7.85 -5.75
C LYS A 58 10.47 7.28 -4.33
N PHE A 59 10.33 5.96 -4.19
CA PHE A 59 10.26 5.26 -2.91
C PHE A 59 9.17 5.79 -1.97
N THR A 60 8.15 6.47 -2.50
CA THR A 60 7.06 7.03 -1.68
C THR A 60 6.11 5.95 -1.17
N PHE A 61 6.25 4.69 -1.61
CA PHE A 61 5.61 3.54 -0.98
C PHE A 61 6.12 3.27 0.45
N LEU A 62 7.20 3.94 0.85
CA LEU A 62 7.73 3.94 2.22
C LEU A 62 7.15 5.08 3.06
N ASN A 63 6.40 6.01 2.46
CA ASN A 63 5.76 7.09 3.20
C ASN A 63 4.44 6.60 3.80
N PHE A 64 4.15 7.06 5.02
CA PHE A 64 2.90 6.80 5.71
C PHE A 64 2.03 8.06 5.66
N ASP A 65 1.60 8.47 4.46
CA ASP A 65 0.92 9.75 4.29
C ASP A 65 -0.40 9.81 5.09
N LEU A 66 -1.07 8.67 5.29
CA LEU A 66 -2.23 8.59 6.16
C LEU A 66 -1.86 8.91 7.62
N LYS A 67 -0.68 8.49 8.09
CA LYS A 67 -0.20 8.77 9.46
C LYS A 67 -0.06 10.27 9.73
N GLU A 68 0.39 11.02 8.73
CA GLU A 68 0.56 12.48 8.82
C GLU A 68 -0.77 13.24 8.69
N SER A 69 -1.86 12.55 8.39
CA SER A 69 -3.18 13.14 8.24
C SER A 69 -3.75 13.60 9.58
N PRO A 70 -4.38 14.79 9.68
CA PRO A 70 -5.02 15.25 10.92
C PRO A 70 -6.20 14.38 11.37
N VAL A 71 -6.67 13.46 10.51
CA VAL A 71 -7.74 12.51 10.85
C VAL A 71 -7.21 11.13 11.27
N TYR A 72 -5.90 10.90 11.33
CA TYR A 72 -5.33 9.57 11.62
C TYR A 72 -5.86 8.95 12.91
N ASP A 73 -5.81 9.69 14.01
CA ASP A 73 -6.33 9.23 15.31
C ASP A 73 -7.85 9.00 15.27
N THR A 74 -8.56 9.76 14.43
CA THR A 74 -9.99 9.52 14.19
C THR A 74 -10.21 8.19 13.49
N VAL A 75 -9.39 7.82 12.50
CA VAL A 75 -9.45 6.52 11.82
C VAL A 75 -9.27 5.37 12.82
N ILE A 76 -8.24 5.45 13.68
CA ILE A 76 -8.01 4.45 14.72
C ILE A 76 -9.20 4.37 15.67
N SER A 77 -9.69 5.51 16.18
CA SER A 77 -10.82 5.50 17.12
C SER A 77 -12.12 4.93 16.51
N GLN A 78 -12.39 5.20 15.23
CA GLN A 78 -13.58 4.68 14.55
C GLN A 78 -13.49 3.17 14.32
N THR A 79 -12.31 2.67 13.94
CA THR A 79 -12.10 1.22 13.77
C THR A 79 -12.22 0.49 15.11
N GLN A 80 -11.67 1.05 16.19
CA GLN A 80 -11.85 0.53 17.56
C GLN A 80 -13.31 0.56 18.02
N ALA A 81 -14.11 1.53 17.55
CA ALA A 81 -15.55 1.59 17.79
C ALA A 81 -16.37 0.64 16.89
N GLY A 82 -15.71 -0.14 16.03
CA GLY A 82 -16.33 -1.17 15.18
C GLY A 82 -16.62 -0.76 13.74
N GLY A 83 -16.30 0.48 13.35
CA GLY A 83 -16.36 0.95 11.96
C GLY A 83 -15.37 0.23 11.06
N LEU A 84 -15.67 0.11 9.77
CA LEU A 84 -14.72 -0.42 8.79
C LEU A 84 -13.94 0.72 8.12
N PHE A 85 -12.65 0.52 7.99
CA PHE A 85 -11.76 1.34 7.19
C PHE A 85 -11.46 0.65 5.86
N LEU A 86 -11.50 1.40 4.76
CA LEU A 86 -11.08 0.93 3.44
C LEU A 86 -9.93 1.81 2.91
N ASP A 87 -8.81 1.18 2.59
CA ASP A 87 -7.73 1.78 1.80
C ASP A 87 -7.91 1.40 0.32
N LEU A 88 -8.28 2.39 -0.51
CA LEU A 88 -8.58 2.22 -1.91
C LEU A 88 -7.35 2.51 -2.79
N GLY A 89 -6.90 1.48 -3.51
CA GLY A 89 -5.61 1.51 -4.20
C GLY A 89 -4.46 1.31 -3.23
N CYS A 90 -4.60 0.34 -2.31
CA CYS A 90 -3.70 0.17 -1.17
C CYS A 90 -2.26 -0.20 -1.56
N GLY A 91 -2.00 -0.60 -2.81
CA GLY A 91 -0.68 -0.98 -3.28
C GLY A 91 -0.08 -2.08 -2.41
N LEU A 92 1.05 -1.78 -1.77
CA LEU A 92 1.75 -2.72 -0.89
C LEU A 92 1.12 -2.83 0.52
N GLY A 93 0.11 -2.01 0.83
CA GLY A 93 -0.59 -2.02 2.11
C GLY A 93 0.23 -1.44 3.26
N GLN A 94 1.04 -0.40 3.00
CA GLN A 94 1.88 0.24 4.01
C GLN A 94 1.05 0.97 5.08
N ASP A 95 0.03 1.72 4.69
CA ASP A 95 -0.81 2.49 5.62
C ASP A 95 -1.66 1.57 6.51
N ILE A 96 -2.15 0.46 5.94
CA ILE A 96 -2.83 -0.62 6.68
C ILE A 96 -1.93 -1.20 7.77
N ARG A 97 -0.69 -1.56 7.44
CA ARG A 97 0.24 -2.12 8.44
C ARG A 97 0.60 -1.11 9.49
N ARG A 98 0.70 0.16 9.10
CA ARG A 98 0.92 1.25 10.05
C ARG A 98 -0.27 1.41 11.01
N LEU A 99 -1.50 1.31 10.53
CA LEU A 99 -2.71 1.29 11.37
C LEU A 99 -2.71 0.11 12.34
N VAL A 100 -2.39 -1.11 11.89
CA VAL A 100 -2.29 -2.30 12.77
C VAL A 100 -1.24 -2.09 13.85
N HIS A 101 -0.06 -1.59 13.47
CA HIS A 101 1.02 -1.28 14.40
C HIS A 101 0.57 -0.25 15.46
N ASP A 102 -0.16 0.78 15.05
CA ASP A 102 -0.72 1.82 15.93
C ASP A 102 -2.06 1.37 16.58
N HIS A 103 -2.31 0.06 16.67
CA HIS A 103 -3.40 -0.59 17.41
C HIS A 103 -4.81 -0.43 16.84
N ALA A 104 -4.95 -0.22 15.53
CA ALA A 104 -6.22 -0.44 14.85
C ALA A 104 -6.52 -1.95 14.75
N PRO A 105 -7.76 -2.41 15.03
CA PRO A 105 -8.11 -3.83 14.93
C PRO A 105 -8.04 -4.33 13.48
N ALA A 106 -7.23 -5.35 13.21
CA ALA A 106 -6.99 -5.86 11.86
C ALA A 106 -8.28 -6.33 11.14
N ASP A 107 -9.24 -6.88 11.88
CA ASP A 107 -10.55 -7.33 11.36
C ASP A 107 -11.48 -6.17 10.96
N ARG A 108 -11.04 -4.91 11.15
CA ARG A 108 -11.73 -3.68 10.77
C ARG A 108 -11.05 -2.93 9.62
N LEU A 109 -9.91 -3.43 9.15
CA LEU A 109 -9.16 -2.84 8.06
C LEU A 109 -9.37 -3.65 6.79
N ILE A 110 -9.55 -2.96 5.68
CA ILE A 110 -9.67 -3.57 4.35
C ILE A 110 -8.73 -2.83 3.41
N GLY A 111 -7.83 -3.57 2.75
CA GLY A 111 -7.07 -3.05 1.63
C GLY A 111 -7.69 -3.49 0.32
N MET A 112 -7.81 -2.59 -0.64
CA MET A 112 -8.29 -2.93 -1.98
C MET A 112 -7.33 -2.43 -3.03
N ASP A 113 -6.95 -3.32 -3.94
CA ASP A 113 -6.19 -2.97 -5.14
C ASP A 113 -6.65 -3.85 -6.30
N ILE A 114 -6.50 -3.38 -7.53
CA ILE A 114 -6.82 -4.16 -8.73
C ILE A 114 -5.68 -5.12 -9.11
N ILE A 115 -4.48 -4.92 -8.55
CA ILE A 115 -3.25 -5.64 -8.89
C ILE A 115 -2.91 -6.64 -7.78
N PRO A 116 -3.17 -7.95 -7.95
CA PRO A 116 -2.92 -8.96 -6.92
C PRO A 116 -1.45 -9.05 -6.51
N GLU A 117 -0.53 -8.81 -7.44
CA GLU A 117 0.91 -8.92 -7.20
C GLU A 117 1.39 -7.93 -6.14
N TYR A 118 0.71 -6.81 -5.93
CA TYR A 118 1.08 -5.84 -4.89
C TYR A 118 0.78 -6.32 -3.47
N VAL A 119 -0.28 -7.09 -3.26
CA VAL A 119 -0.56 -7.69 -1.95
C VAL A 119 0.57 -8.66 -1.58
N GLN A 120 0.94 -9.54 -2.52
CA GLN A 120 2.03 -10.50 -2.31
C GLN A 120 3.38 -9.82 -2.12
N LEU A 121 3.63 -8.74 -2.88
CA LEU A 121 4.85 -7.96 -2.77
C LEU A 121 4.88 -7.24 -1.41
N GLY A 122 3.77 -6.69 -0.93
CA GLY A 122 3.64 -6.11 0.41
C GLY A 122 4.00 -7.10 1.52
N TYR A 123 3.47 -8.33 1.50
CA TYR A 123 3.86 -9.35 2.48
C TYR A 123 5.37 -9.58 2.55
N GLN A 124 6.05 -9.55 1.40
CA GLN A 124 7.50 -9.69 1.34
C GLN A 124 8.24 -8.43 1.83
N LEU A 125 7.69 -7.23 1.58
CA LEU A 125 8.27 -5.97 2.06
C LEU A 125 8.22 -5.86 3.58
N PHE A 126 7.19 -6.45 4.19
CA PHE A 126 6.93 -6.28 5.61
C PHE A 126 7.22 -7.53 6.43
N ASN A 127 7.75 -8.57 5.79
CA ASN A 127 8.09 -9.86 6.39
C ASN A 127 6.93 -10.47 7.21
N ASP A 128 5.72 -10.24 6.72
CA ASP A 128 4.48 -10.72 7.31
C ASP A 128 3.67 -11.58 6.33
N ASP A 129 2.55 -12.10 6.81
CA ASP A 129 1.67 -12.99 6.07
C ASP A 129 0.24 -12.83 6.60
N GLU A 130 -0.71 -13.53 5.97
CA GLU A 130 -2.13 -13.49 6.33
C GLU A 130 -2.39 -13.87 7.80
N ASN A 131 -1.59 -14.77 8.38
CA ASN A 131 -1.77 -15.21 9.77
C ASN A 131 -1.26 -14.19 10.77
N LYS A 132 -0.17 -13.48 10.43
CA LYS A 132 0.40 -12.42 11.27
C LYS A 132 -0.40 -11.13 11.18
N LEU A 133 -0.74 -10.69 9.97
CA LEU A 133 -1.38 -9.40 9.74
C LEU A 133 -2.89 -9.44 9.98
N GLN A 134 -3.55 -10.54 9.59
CA GLN A 134 -5.01 -10.76 9.80
C GLN A 134 -5.92 -9.66 9.24
N VAL A 135 -5.46 -8.94 8.21
CA VAL A 135 -6.24 -7.93 7.48
C VAL A 135 -6.86 -8.57 6.23
N GLN A 136 -8.04 -8.08 5.84
CA GLN A 136 -8.66 -8.47 4.58
C GLN A 136 -8.10 -7.64 3.41
N PHE A 137 -7.49 -8.32 2.43
CA PHE A 137 -7.18 -7.72 1.13
C PHE A 137 -8.19 -8.17 0.07
N LEU A 138 -8.77 -7.22 -0.66
CA LEU A 138 -9.70 -7.45 -1.76
C LEU A 138 -9.02 -7.09 -3.08
N VAL A 139 -8.80 -8.10 -3.93
CA VAL A 139 -8.25 -7.88 -5.28
C VAL A 139 -9.40 -7.75 -6.27
N GLN A 140 -9.86 -6.52 -6.50
CA GLN A 140 -10.98 -6.24 -7.40
C GLN A 140 -11.05 -4.76 -7.79
N ASP A 141 -11.80 -4.48 -8.86
CA ASP A 141 -12.22 -3.12 -9.19
C ASP A 141 -13.25 -2.62 -8.17
N PHE A 142 -13.02 -1.43 -7.63
CA PHE A 142 -13.94 -0.75 -6.70
C PHE A 142 -15.31 -0.45 -7.31
N PHE A 143 -15.38 -0.25 -8.62
CA PHE A 143 -16.64 -0.02 -9.33
C PHE A 143 -17.38 -1.32 -9.66
N ALA A 144 -16.77 -2.49 -9.41
CA ALA A 144 -17.42 -3.77 -9.64
C ALA A 144 -18.57 -4.00 -8.65
N ASP A 145 -19.61 -4.68 -9.15
CA ASP A 145 -20.75 -5.10 -8.34
C ASP A 145 -20.53 -6.54 -7.84
N THR A 146 -19.76 -6.68 -6.75
CA THR A 146 -19.42 -7.98 -6.16
C THR A 146 -20.15 -8.22 -4.84
N PRO A 147 -20.54 -9.47 -4.51
CA PRO A 147 -21.16 -9.80 -3.23
C PRO A 147 -20.32 -9.36 -2.02
N GLU A 148 -19.00 -9.52 -2.10
CA GLU A 148 -18.04 -9.13 -1.07
C GLU A 148 -18.10 -7.63 -0.82
N LEU A 149 -17.99 -6.81 -1.87
CA LEU A 149 -18.04 -5.35 -1.72
C LEU A 149 -19.42 -4.90 -1.24
N ASN A 150 -20.49 -5.46 -1.78
CA ASN A 150 -21.85 -5.15 -1.37
C ASN A 150 -22.11 -5.47 0.11
N SER A 151 -21.47 -6.50 0.65
CA SER A 151 -21.58 -6.87 2.08
C SER A 151 -20.90 -5.88 3.03
N ILE A 152 -19.94 -5.09 2.54
CA ILE A 152 -19.16 -4.14 3.36
C ILE A 152 -19.47 -2.67 3.09
N LYS A 153 -20.00 -2.31 1.90
CA LYS A 153 -20.25 -0.91 1.48
C LYS A 153 -20.93 -0.05 2.56
N GLN A 154 -21.97 -0.56 3.22
CA GLN A 154 -22.75 0.18 4.23
C GLN A 154 -22.06 0.25 5.60
N ARG A 155 -20.97 -0.49 5.80
CA ARG A 155 -20.21 -0.59 7.06
C ARG A 155 -18.91 0.22 7.04
N ILE A 156 -18.48 0.68 5.86
CA ILE A 156 -17.31 1.55 5.71
C ILE A 156 -17.64 2.92 6.32
N THR A 157 -16.88 3.31 7.33
CA THR A 157 -17.03 4.61 8.01
C THR A 157 -15.94 5.60 7.61
N VAL A 158 -14.79 5.09 7.18
CA VAL A 158 -13.67 5.89 6.65
C VAL A 158 -13.12 5.21 5.40
N MET A 159 -12.82 6.01 4.39
CA MET A 159 -12.10 5.57 3.19
C MET A 159 -10.88 6.45 3.02
N ASP A 160 -9.72 5.82 2.86
CA ASP A 160 -8.50 6.49 2.40
C ASP A 160 -8.27 6.17 0.92
N SER A 161 -7.68 7.12 0.20
CA SER A 161 -7.28 6.94 -1.20
C SER A 161 -6.12 7.88 -1.51
N GLY A 162 -4.91 7.47 -1.11
CA GLY A 162 -3.68 8.21 -1.39
C GLY A 162 -3.22 8.04 -2.84
N TYR A 163 -2.92 9.15 -3.55
CA TYR A 163 -2.35 9.18 -4.92
C TYR A 163 -3.07 8.32 -5.98
N PHE A 164 -4.33 7.95 -5.76
CA PHE A 164 -5.10 7.12 -6.67
C PHE A 164 -5.48 7.90 -7.94
N HIS A 165 -4.76 7.63 -9.03
CA HIS A 165 -5.10 8.11 -10.37
C HIS A 165 -5.55 6.90 -11.21
N ALA A 166 -6.79 6.47 -11.06
CA ALA A 166 -7.38 5.52 -12.01
C ALA A 166 -7.84 6.27 -13.26
N PRO A 167 -7.36 5.92 -14.47
CA PRO A 167 -8.00 6.38 -15.69
C PRO A 167 -9.42 5.83 -15.71
N VAL A 168 -10.41 6.72 -15.66
CA VAL A 168 -11.82 6.35 -15.74
C VAL A 168 -12.12 6.04 -17.21
N GLY A 169 -12.30 4.76 -17.50
CA GLY A 169 -12.78 4.26 -18.79
C GLY A 169 -11.69 3.75 -19.73
N LEU A 170 -11.53 2.43 -19.78
CA LEU A 170 -11.52 1.66 -21.02
C LEU A 170 -12.19 0.34 -20.68
N GLY A 171 -13.46 0.21 -21.10
CA GLY A 171 -14.16 -1.07 -21.12
C GLY A 171 -13.61 -2.01 -22.17
#